data_AF-A0A1Q3SHD2-F1
#
_entry.id   AF-A0A1Q3SHD2-F1
#
_cell.length_a   1.000
_cell.length_b   1.000
_cell.length_c   1.000
_cell.angle_alpha   90.00
_cell.angle_beta   90.00
_cell.angle_gamma   90.00
#
_symmetry.space_group_name_H-M   'P 1'
#
loop_
_entity.id
_entity.type
_entity.pdbx_description
1 polymer ?
#
loop_
_entity_poly.entity_id
_entity_poly.type
_entity_poly.pdbx_seq_one_letter_code
_entity_poly.pdbx_strand_id
1 'polypeptide(L)'
;MNPITDEKNDEKKPSRRVRAGKVEKLTPGTKKLVEDKHEDVVVVNVNGEYFAVSGFCPHAGGFLGFGYLEGHKIECPMHSWQFDLRNGCLDGMENCSPYDRLNTYPVIVEDGEVFVEFPAGA
;
A
#
# COMPACT_ATOMS: atom_id res chain seq x y z
N MET A 1 -29.06 39.06 15.78
CA MET A 1 -28.79 37.87 14.95
C MET A 1 -27.64 38.20 14.00
N ASN A 2 -26.44 37.71 14.32
CA ASN A 2 -25.36 37.55 13.35
C ASN A 2 -24.97 36.07 13.39
N PRO A 3 -24.99 35.34 12.27
CA PRO A 3 -24.50 33.97 12.23
C PRO A 3 -22.97 34.04 12.13
N ILE A 4 -22.28 33.72 13.21
CA ILE A 4 -20.85 33.39 13.14
C ILE A 4 -20.80 31.90 12.85
N THR A 5 -20.30 31.59 11.67
CA THR A 5 -20.09 30.26 11.10
C THR A 5 -19.23 29.41 12.03
N ASP A 6 -19.68 28.19 12.30
CA ASP A 6 -18.86 27.12 12.87
C ASP A 6 -17.73 26.80 11.88
N GLU A 7 -16.61 27.50 12.01
CA GLU A 7 -15.34 27.09 11.41
C GLU A 7 -14.89 25.81 12.13
N LYS A 8 -15.34 24.66 11.64
CA LYS A 8 -14.79 23.37 12.04
C LYS A 8 -13.33 23.34 11.58
N ASN A 9 -12.44 23.59 12.54
CA ASN A 9 -11.01 23.43 12.39
C ASN A 9 -10.72 21.95 12.03
N ASP A 10 -10.52 21.68 10.74
CA ASP A 10 -10.07 20.39 10.22
C ASP A 10 -8.59 20.25 10.58
N GLU A 11 -8.32 19.98 11.85
CA GLU A 11 -7.00 19.58 12.30
C GLU A 11 -6.65 18.27 11.58
N LYS A 12 -5.99 18.40 10.43
CA LYS A 12 -5.40 17.30 9.67
C LYS A 12 -4.55 16.49 10.64
N LYS A 13 -5.11 15.39 11.12
CA LYS A 13 -4.40 14.45 11.98
C LYS A 13 -3.10 14.06 11.26
N PRO A 14 -1.95 13.98 11.95
CA PRO A 14 -0.69 13.68 11.29
C PRO A 14 -0.72 12.25 10.71
N SER A 15 -0.14 12.08 9.52
CA SER A 15 0.14 10.77 8.95
C SER A 15 1.05 9.99 9.91
N ARG A 16 0.88 8.67 9.97
CA ARG A 16 1.79 7.79 10.72
C ARG A 16 2.67 7.02 9.76
N ARG A 17 3.92 6.80 10.14
CA ARG A 17 4.88 5.98 9.40
C ARG A 17 5.15 4.69 10.18
N VAL A 18 5.07 3.56 9.48
CA VAL A 18 5.43 2.25 10.04
C VAL A 18 6.66 1.74 9.30
N ARG A 19 7.65 1.28 10.06
CA ARG A 19 8.92 0.80 9.51
C ARG A 19 8.74 -0.57 8.85
N ALA A 20 9.15 -0.68 7.58
CA ALA A 20 9.20 -1.94 6.84
C ALA A 20 10.53 -2.69 7.03
N GLY A 21 11.64 -1.94 7.09
CA GLY A 21 12.98 -2.49 7.31
C GLY A 21 14.07 -1.76 6.53
N LYS A 22 15.30 -2.27 6.62
CA LYS A 22 16.47 -1.72 5.93
C LYS A 22 16.45 -2.02 4.44
N VAL A 23 16.89 -1.06 3.62
CA VAL A 23 17.03 -1.24 2.16
C VAL A 23 17.91 -2.44 1.80
N GLU A 24 18.95 -2.71 2.61
CA GLU A 24 19.87 -3.85 2.43
C GLU A 24 19.20 -5.23 2.60
N LYS A 25 18.05 -5.28 3.29
CA LYS A 25 17.28 -6.52 3.52
C LYS A 25 16.05 -6.61 2.63
N LEU A 26 15.54 -5.47 2.19
CA LEU A 26 14.41 -5.39 1.26
C LEU A 26 14.96 -5.22 -0.15
N THR A 27 15.64 -6.25 -0.65
CA THR A 27 16.25 -6.28 -1.99
C THR A 27 15.21 -6.57 -3.07
N PRO A 28 15.52 -6.33 -4.37
CA PRO A 28 14.59 -6.60 -5.47
C PRO A 28 13.94 -7.99 -5.41
N GLY A 29 12.62 -8.04 -5.62
CA GLY A 29 11.80 -9.25 -5.51
C GLY A 29 11.23 -9.52 -4.11
N THR A 30 11.73 -8.82 -3.09
CA THR A 30 11.22 -8.96 -1.71
C THR A 30 9.79 -8.46 -1.61
N LYS A 31 8.96 -9.23 -0.90
CA LYS A 31 7.62 -8.85 -0.45
C LYS A 31 7.60 -8.92 1.07
N LYS A 32 7.40 -7.80 1.74
CA LYS A 32 7.49 -7.65 3.19
C LYS A 32 6.14 -7.24 3.76
N LEU A 33 5.58 -8.07 4.63
CA LEU A 33 4.44 -7.69 5.47
C LEU A 33 4.84 -6.54 6.41
N VAL A 34 4.01 -5.51 6.43
CA VAL A 34 4.00 -4.40 7.38
C VAL A 34 2.61 -4.37 7.99
N GLU A 35 2.54 -4.72 9.27
CA GLU A 35 1.29 -4.71 10.02
C GLU A 35 1.04 -3.32 10.59
N ASP A 36 -0.21 -2.89 10.52
CA ASP A 36 -0.70 -1.77 11.30
C ASP A 36 -2.04 -2.13 11.96
N LYS A 37 -2.39 -1.42 13.03
CA LYS A 37 -3.69 -1.51 13.70
C LYS A 37 -4.92 -1.49 12.77
N HIS A 38 -4.83 -0.91 11.58
CA HIS A 38 -5.98 -0.73 10.68
C HIS A 38 -5.95 -1.60 9.43
N GLU A 39 -4.76 -1.81 8.86
CA GLU A 39 -4.62 -2.57 7.63
C GLU A 39 -3.20 -3.13 7.50
N ASP A 40 -3.14 -4.41 7.13
CA ASP A 40 -1.91 -5.07 6.74
C ASP A 40 -1.53 -4.67 5.32
N VAL A 41 -0.27 -4.32 5.13
CA VAL A 41 0.28 -3.86 3.86
C VAL A 41 1.45 -4.75 3.46
N VAL A 42 1.62 -4.96 2.16
CA VAL A 42 2.81 -5.61 1.62
C VAL A 42 3.65 -4.56 0.90
N VAL A 43 4.90 -4.40 1.37
CA VAL A 43 5.94 -3.64 0.69
C VAL A 43 6.64 -4.54 -0.31
N VAL A 44 6.66 -4.14 -1.58
CA VAL A 44 7.28 -4.87 -2.68
C VAL A 44 8.44 -4.04 -3.22
N ASN A 45 9.61 -4.67 -3.37
CA ASN A 45 10.73 -4.06 -4.10
C ASN A 45 10.74 -4.56 -5.55
N VAL A 46 10.50 -3.66 -6.49
CA VAL A 46 10.64 -3.90 -7.93
C VAL A 46 11.90 -3.17 -8.42
N ASN A 47 12.97 -3.91 -8.66
CA ASN A 47 14.22 -3.39 -9.24
C ASN A 47 14.82 -2.16 -8.52
N GLY A 48 14.63 -2.04 -7.20
CA GLY A 48 15.14 -0.94 -6.37
C GLY A 48 14.08 0.12 -6.03
N GLU A 49 12.92 0.08 -6.69
CA GLU A 49 11.77 0.93 -6.37
C GLU A 49 10.83 0.20 -5.42
N TYR A 50 10.29 0.91 -4.43
CA TYR A 50 9.44 0.32 -3.40
C TYR A 50 7.98 0.75 -3.58
N PHE A 51 7.10 -0.23 -3.56
CA PHE A 51 5.66 -0.06 -3.62
C PHE A 51 5.03 -0.63 -2.35
N ALA A 52 3.95 -0.03 -1.86
CA ALA A 52 3.20 -0.56 -0.74
C ALA A 52 1.72 -0.64 -1.12
N VAL A 53 1.14 -1.82 -0.98
CA VAL A 53 -0.26 -2.10 -1.33
C VAL A 53 -0.96 -2.89 -0.22
N SER A 54 -2.30 -2.88 -0.19
CA SER A 54 -3.10 -3.75 0.68
C SER A 54 -2.54 -5.17 0.68
N GLY A 55 -2.39 -5.78 1.85
CA GLY A 55 -1.73 -7.07 1.99
C GLY A 55 -2.55 -8.25 1.47
N PHE A 56 -3.86 -8.09 1.35
CA PHE A 56 -4.79 -9.15 0.95
C PHE A 56 -5.57 -8.77 -0.30
N CYS A 57 -5.73 -9.75 -1.18
CA CYS A 57 -6.49 -9.62 -2.41
C CYS A 57 -7.97 -9.33 -2.11
N PRO A 58 -8.58 -8.28 -2.69
CA PRO A 58 -9.95 -7.88 -2.40
C PRO A 58 -11.00 -8.90 -2.87
N HIS A 59 -10.63 -9.81 -3.77
CA HIS A 59 -11.53 -10.86 -4.25
C HIS A 59 -11.94 -11.86 -3.16
N ALA A 60 -10.96 -12.50 -2.51
CA ALA A 60 -11.20 -13.60 -1.56
C ALA A 60 -10.16 -13.70 -0.43
N GLY A 61 -9.44 -12.60 -0.14
CA GLY A 61 -8.54 -12.52 1.01
C GLY A 61 -7.21 -13.27 0.85
N GLY A 62 -6.76 -13.56 -0.37
CA GLY A 62 -5.46 -14.19 -0.59
C GLY A 62 -4.30 -13.25 -0.21
N PHE A 63 -3.38 -13.73 0.62
CA PHE A 63 -2.25 -12.92 1.06
C PHE A 63 -1.26 -12.67 -0.09
N LEU A 64 -1.11 -11.41 -0.50
CA LEU A 64 -0.28 -11.01 -1.64
C LEU A 64 1.21 -11.11 -1.35
N GLY A 65 1.63 -11.20 -0.09
CA GLY A 65 3.04 -11.48 0.23
C GLY A 65 3.53 -12.83 -0.30
N PHE A 66 2.63 -13.78 -0.57
CA PHE A 66 2.91 -15.04 -1.26
C PHE A 66 2.64 -14.99 -2.77
N GLY A 67 2.24 -13.84 -3.30
CA GLY A 67 1.95 -13.66 -4.72
C GLY A 67 3.19 -13.74 -5.60
N TYR A 68 2.96 -14.10 -6.87
CA TYR A 68 3.99 -14.09 -7.90
C TYR A 68 4.20 -12.65 -8.39
N LEU A 69 5.46 -12.24 -8.57
CA LEU A 69 5.82 -10.87 -8.97
C LEU A 69 6.47 -10.90 -10.35
N GLU A 70 5.91 -10.13 -11.28
CA GLU A 70 6.46 -9.93 -12.62
C GLU A 70 6.45 -8.44 -12.98
N GLY A 71 7.63 -7.83 -13.02
CA GLY A 71 7.74 -6.37 -13.16
C GLY A 71 6.97 -5.65 -12.04
N HIS A 72 6.02 -4.79 -12.41
CA HIS A 72 5.14 -4.09 -11.47
C HIS A 72 3.84 -4.84 -11.17
N LYS A 73 3.70 -6.09 -11.63
CA LYS A 73 2.47 -6.86 -11.47
C LYS A 73 2.62 -7.87 -10.36
N ILE A 74 1.68 -7.88 -9.43
CA ILE A 74 1.57 -8.92 -8.41
C ILE A 74 0.35 -9.78 -8.67
N GLU A 75 0.57 -11.08 -8.83
CA GLU A 75 -0.48 -12.08 -9.01
C GLU A 75 -0.83 -12.71 -7.67
N CYS A 76 -2.12 -12.66 -7.33
CA CYS A 76 -2.67 -13.31 -6.15
C CYS A 76 -2.51 -14.84 -6.26
N PRO A 77 -1.92 -15.51 -5.25
CA PRO A 77 -1.59 -16.93 -5.34
C PRO A 77 -2.81 -17.86 -5.29
N MET A 78 -4.01 -17.35 -5.00
CA MET A 78 -5.23 -18.17 -4.88
C MET A 78 -5.99 -18.30 -6.20
N HIS A 79 -6.30 -17.17 -6.85
CA HIS A 79 -7.21 -17.12 -8.00
C HIS A 79 -6.64 -16.30 -9.17
N SER A 80 -5.32 -16.06 -9.16
CA SER A 80 -4.57 -15.42 -10.25
C SER A 80 -5.03 -14.00 -10.64
N TRP A 81 -5.69 -13.28 -9.73
CA TRP A 81 -5.94 -11.84 -9.95
C TRP A 81 -4.61 -11.10 -9.94
N GLN A 82 -4.36 -10.34 -11.00
CA GLN A 82 -3.12 -9.60 -11.19
C GLN A 82 -3.39 -8.11 -10.98
N PHE A 83 -2.54 -7.46 -10.19
CA PHE A 83 -2.65 -6.04 -9.89
C PHE A 83 -1.37 -5.31 -10.27
N ASP A 84 -1.50 -4.10 -10.82
CA ASP A 84 -0.38 -3.19 -11.01
C ASP A 84 -0.08 -2.46 -9.70
N LEU A 85 1.12 -2.64 -9.16
CA LEU A 85 1.57 -2.07 -7.89
C LEU A 85 1.61 -0.54 -7.89
N ARG A 86 1.63 0.10 -9.06
CA ARG A 86 1.74 1.56 -9.20
C ARG A 86 0.41 2.27 -8.94
N ASN A 87 -0.72 1.60 -9.24
CA ASN A 87 -2.06 2.18 -9.12
C ASN A 87 -3.04 1.29 -8.32
N GLY A 88 -2.62 0.07 -7.95
CA GLY A 88 -3.41 -0.92 -7.22
C GLY A 88 -4.53 -1.58 -8.03
N CYS A 89 -4.75 -1.18 -9.27
CA CYS A 89 -5.81 -1.71 -10.12
C CYS A 89 -5.42 -3.06 -10.72
N LEU A 90 -6.44 -3.80 -11.17
CA LEU A 90 -6.25 -4.96 -12.02
C LEU A 90 -5.36 -4.62 -13.23
N ASP A 91 -4.51 -5.57 -13.61
CA ASP A 91 -3.57 -5.39 -14.71
C ASP A 91 -4.25 -4.89 -15.99
N GLY A 92 -3.61 -3.93 -16.67
CA GLY A 92 -4.13 -3.28 -17.86
C GLY A 92 -5.25 -2.25 -17.62
N MET A 93 -5.66 -2.01 -16.37
CA MET A 93 -6.65 -0.98 -16.03
C MET A 93 -5.99 0.27 -15.45
N GLU A 94 -6.30 1.44 -16.00
CA GLU A 94 -5.90 2.73 -15.43
C GLU A 94 -6.86 3.22 -14.35
N ASN A 95 -8.13 2.81 -14.43
CA ASN A 95 -9.18 3.12 -13.46
C ASN A 95 -9.98 1.86 -13.18
N CYS A 96 -10.19 1.57 -11.90
CA CYS A 96 -10.94 0.40 -11.46
C CYS A 96 -11.84 0.77 -10.27
N SER A 97 -12.87 -0.03 -10.07
CA SER A 97 -13.76 0.07 -8.91
C SER A 97 -12.96 0.01 -7.61
N PRO A 98 -13.32 0.78 -6.57
CA PRO A 98 -12.67 0.68 -5.26
C PRO A 98 -12.80 -0.72 -4.63
N TYR A 99 -13.76 -1.52 -5.07
CA TYR A 99 -13.96 -2.90 -4.58
C TYR A 99 -13.02 -3.92 -5.23
N ASP A 100 -12.44 -3.60 -6.39
CA ASP A 100 -11.57 -4.51 -7.16
C ASP A 100 -10.12 -4.00 -7.21
N ARG A 101 -9.76 -3.14 -6.25
CA ARG A 101 -8.49 -2.42 -6.20
C ARG A 101 -7.76 -2.67 -4.88
N LEU A 102 -6.43 -2.71 -4.93
CA LEU A 102 -5.58 -2.60 -3.76
C LEU A 102 -5.42 -1.13 -3.36
N ASN A 103 -5.55 -0.81 -2.07
CA ASN A 103 -5.11 0.50 -1.61
C ASN A 103 -3.59 0.60 -1.81
N THR A 104 -3.10 1.76 -2.21
CA THR A 104 -1.68 2.06 -2.35
C THR A 104 -1.25 3.03 -1.26
N TYR A 105 -0.06 2.85 -0.72
CA TYR A 105 0.48 3.65 0.36
C TYR A 105 1.80 4.29 -0.07
N PRO A 106 2.06 5.57 0.27
CA PRO A 106 3.36 6.16 0.03
C PRO A 106 4.46 5.37 0.75
N VAL A 107 5.53 5.08 0.03
CA VAL A 107 6.76 4.53 0.60
C VAL A 107 7.80 5.62 0.70
N ILE A 108 8.37 5.78 1.88
CA ILE A 108 9.45 6.73 2.15
C ILE A 108 10.73 5.95 2.42
N VAL A 109 11.82 6.36 1.77
CA VAL A 109 13.17 5.85 2.04
C VAL A 109 14.01 6.98 2.59
N GLU A 110 14.40 6.87 3.86
CA GLU A 110 15.20 7.87 4.59
C GLU A 110 16.27 7.12 5.40
N ASP A 111 17.52 7.60 5.34
CA ASP A 111 18.66 7.04 6.09
C ASP A 111 18.84 5.51 5.98
N GLY A 112 18.56 4.94 4.80
CA GLY A 112 18.68 3.50 4.54
C GLY A 112 17.56 2.64 5.13
N GLU A 113 16.48 3.27 5.61
CA GLU A 113 15.30 2.63 6.16
C GLU A 113 14.08 2.89 5.27
N VAL A 114 13.25 1.87 5.10
CA VAL A 114 12.01 1.92 4.32
C VAL A 114 10.82 2.03 5.27
N PHE A 115 9.93 2.98 5.01
CA PHE A 115 8.73 3.24 5.78
C PHE A 115 7.49 3.25 4.87
N VAL A 116 6.37 2.75 5.39
CA VAL A 116 5.04 2.94 4.81
C VAL A 116 4.36 4.08 5.54
N GLU A 117 3.88 5.07 4.81
CA GLU A 117 3.04 6.12 5.36
C GLU A 117 1.56 5.76 5.21
N PHE A 118 0.83 5.91 6.30
CA PHE A 118 -0.60 5.66 6.33
C PHE A 118 -1.36 6.95 6.55
N PRO A 119 -2.52 7.11 5.88
CA PRO A 119 -3.37 8.26 6.06
C PRO A 119 -3.86 8.37 7.50
N ALA A 120 -4.02 9.59 7.96
CA ALA A 120 -4.45 9.85 9.31
C ALA A 120 -5.96 9.60 9.44
N GLY A 121 -6.35 8.89 10.50
CA GLY A 121 -7.78 8.68 10.81
C GLY A 121 -8.45 7.52 10.06
N ALA A 122 -7.68 6.67 9.36
CA ALA A 122 -8.08 5.27 9.22
C ALA A 122 -8.34 4.66 10.62
#